data_AF-G8JRH1-F1
#
_entry.id   AF-G8JRH1-F1
#
_cell.length_a   1.000
_cell.length_b   1.000
_cell.length_c   1.000
_cell.angle_alpha   90.00
_cell.angle_beta   90.00
_cell.angle_gamma   90.00
#
_symmetry.space_group_name_H-M   'P 1'
#
loop_
_entity.id
_entity.type
_entity.pdbx_description
1 polymer ?
#
loop_
_entity_poly.entity_id
_entity_poly.type
_entity_poly.pdbx_seq_one_letter_code
_entity_poly.pdbx_strand_id
1 'polypeptide(L)'
;MTVMNASEEAYYRMQSEIYRMQETLLNASKEQGAESQNTKATSLSAETKKGAEGITKKDDYEVNSIQVLEYVEEHYAQQRREIGILKYDPLREGCFEEAEGGEEQLPKETLPFPYDVQQKLMPPPFLPRLSNKDINAIVTVVIKSEDLLHAREKNGNIRIQNRELWGVDIYSCDSDPLLALVHCGAIDLRSDMDLVKGMQQRELRRTPGNINNQDNVISTLVPDGTGNQGYLPFDVTIQLLMFPPLRRYPSLERNGFVSREWDGWHDGLSYGIHAIRFQPRDTSVKDVAAEEQVAHLRW
;
A
#
# COMPACT_ATOMS: atom_id res chain seq x y z
N MET A 1 -52.16 -21.04 19.08
CA MET A 1 -52.28 -21.10 17.61
C MET A 1 -51.84 -19.76 17.07
N THR A 2 -50.58 -19.66 16.63
CA THR A 2 -50.00 -18.41 16.15
C THR A 2 -50.25 -18.34 14.66
N VAL A 3 -51.06 -17.37 14.24
CA VAL A 3 -51.37 -17.12 12.83
C VAL A 3 -50.13 -16.48 12.20
N MET A 4 -49.35 -17.25 11.44
CA MET A 4 -48.23 -16.71 10.69
C MET A 4 -48.75 -15.93 9.48
N ASN A 5 -48.22 -14.73 9.30
CA ASN A 5 -48.60 -13.83 8.22
C ASN A 5 -48.20 -14.44 6.86
N ALA A 6 -49.07 -14.33 5.86
CA ALA A 6 -48.82 -14.84 4.51
C ALA A 6 -47.53 -14.28 3.87
N SER A 7 -47.06 -13.10 4.30
CA SER A 7 -45.78 -12.52 3.87
C SER A 7 -44.56 -13.21 4.49
N GLU A 8 -44.70 -13.74 5.70
CA GLU A 8 -43.64 -14.45 6.42
C GLU A 8 -43.43 -15.84 5.80
N GLU A 9 -44.50 -16.54 5.45
CA GLU A 9 -44.41 -17.79 4.69
C GLU A 9 -43.75 -17.60 3.32
N ALA A 10 -44.07 -16.51 2.62
CA ALA A 10 -43.43 -16.19 1.34
C ALA A 10 -41.92 -15.92 1.51
N TYR A 11 -41.53 -15.22 2.59
CA TYR A 11 -40.14 -14.98 2.94
C TYR A 11 -39.38 -16.28 3.25
N TYR A 12 -39.95 -17.18 4.07
CA TYR A 12 -39.32 -18.47 4.38
C TYR A 12 -39.22 -19.38 3.16
N ARG A 13 -40.22 -19.38 2.27
CA ARG A 13 -40.16 -20.13 1.01
C ARG A 13 -39.03 -19.63 0.12
N MET A 14 -38.93 -18.32 -0.07
CA MET A 14 -37.85 -17.72 -0.87
C MET A 14 -36.46 -17.99 -0.27
N GLN A 15 -36.32 -17.88 1.05
CA GLN A 15 -35.08 -18.24 1.74
C GLN A 15 -34.71 -19.71 1.55
N SER A 16 -35.68 -20.63 1.68
CA SER A 16 -35.44 -22.07 1.48
C SER A 16 -35.02 -22.40 0.04
N GLU A 17 -35.51 -21.65 -0.94
CA GLU A 17 -35.17 -21.81 -2.35
C GLU A 17 -33.75 -21.32 -2.64
N ILE A 18 -33.35 -20.20 -2.02
CA ILE A 18 -31.97 -19.68 -2.09
C ILE A 18 -30.97 -20.70 -1.53
N TYR A 19 -31.26 -21.28 -0.35
CA TYR A 19 -30.39 -22.29 0.25
C TYR A 19 -30.28 -23.55 -0.61
N ARG A 20 -31.40 -24.00 -1.20
CA ARG A 20 -31.41 -25.17 -2.08
C ARG A 20 -30.60 -24.93 -3.37
N MET A 21 -30.64 -23.71 -3.90
CA MET A 21 -29.81 -23.31 -5.04
C MET A 21 -28.32 -23.31 -4.68
N GLN A 22 -27.95 -22.74 -3.53
CA GLN A 22 -26.56 -22.70 -3.07
C GLN A 22 -25.99 -24.11 -2.87
N GLU A 23 -26.77 -25.03 -2.30
CA GLU A 23 -26.37 -26.43 -2.14
C GLU A 23 -26.19 -27.15 -3.48
N THR A 24 -27.07 -26.88 -4.45
CA THR A 24 -26.95 -27.45 -5.80
C THR A 24 -25.69 -26.96 -6.51
N LEU A 25 -25.36 -25.66 -6.38
CA LEU A 25 -24.13 -25.07 -6.95
C LEU A 25 -22.86 -25.61 -6.28
N LEU A 26 -22.88 -25.78 -4.96
CA LEU A 26 -21.79 -26.40 -4.20
C LEU A 26 -21.56 -27.86 -4.61
N ASN A 27 -22.63 -28.62 -4.82
CA ASN A 27 -22.54 -30.01 -5.26
C ASN A 27 -22.05 -30.12 -6.72
N ALA A 28 -22.55 -29.29 -7.63
CA ALA A 28 -22.07 -29.22 -9.00
C ALA A 28 -20.57 -28.84 -9.10
N SER A 29 -20.11 -27.90 -8.26
CA SER A 29 -18.69 -27.52 -8.19
C SER A 29 -17.82 -28.64 -7.62
N LYS A 30 -18.32 -29.43 -6.66
CA LYS A 30 -17.62 -30.61 -6.14
C LYS A 30 -17.54 -31.74 -7.17
N GLU A 31 -18.59 -31.95 -7.95
CA GLU A 31 -18.61 -32.94 -9.04
C GLU A 31 -17.61 -32.57 -10.14
N GLN A 32 -17.52 -31.30 -10.54
CA GLN A 32 -16.50 -30.83 -11.49
C GLN A 32 -15.06 -30.96 -10.95
N GLY A 33 -14.87 -30.80 -9.64
CA GLY A 33 -13.58 -31.03 -8.97
C GLY A 33 -13.18 -32.52 -8.91
N ALA A 34 -14.15 -33.43 -8.82
CA ALA A 34 -13.93 -34.87 -8.76
C ALA A 34 -13.67 -35.51 -10.14
N GLU A 35 -14.29 -34.99 -11.21
CA GLU A 35 -14.05 -35.49 -12.58
C GLU A 35 -12.70 -35.05 -13.17
N SER A 36 -12.15 -33.92 -12.73
CA SER A 36 -10.85 -33.42 -13.20
C SER A 36 -9.63 -34.16 -12.62
N GLN A 37 -9.81 -34.99 -11.59
CA GLN A 37 -8.73 -35.75 -10.97
C GLN A 37 -8.57 -37.19 -11.51
N ASN A 38 -9.53 -37.69 -12.31
CA ASN A 38 -9.54 -39.09 -12.75
C ASN A 38 -9.09 -39.31 -14.21
N THR A 39 -8.73 -38.26 -14.95
CA THR A 39 -8.33 -38.34 -16.38
C THR A 39 -6.87 -38.02 -16.67
N LYS A 40 -6.04 -37.71 -15.65
CA LYS A 40 -4.60 -37.39 -15.83
C LYS A 40 -3.63 -38.50 -15.39
N ALA A 41 -4.11 -39.72 -15.23
CA ALA A 41 -3.31 -40.87 -14.76
C ALA A 41 -3.06 -41.94 -15.83
N THR A 42 -3.03 -41.61 -17.13
CA THR A 42 -2.63 -42.61 -18.15
C THR A 42 -2.02 -41.95 -19.38
N SER A 43 -0.82 -41.41 -19.27
CA SER A 43 0.18 -41.42 -20.36
C SER A 43 1.45 -40.71 -19.92
N LEU A 44 2.59 -41.30 -20.26
CA LEU A 44 3.96 -40.76 -20.20
C LEU A 44 4.73 -41.03 -18.91
N SER A 45 4.94 -42.33 -18.63
CA SER A 45 6.19 -42.81 -18.06
C SER A 45 7.09 -43.35 -19.17
N ALA A 46 8.37 -42.96 -19.12
CA ALA A 46 9.55 -43.52 -19.81
C ALA A 46 9.99 -42.80 -21.11
N GLU A 47 10.85 -41.79 -20.95
CA GLU A 47 12.24 -41.87 -21.42
C GLU A 47 13.15 -40.82 -20.73
N THR A 48 13.80 -41.29 -19.66
CA THR A 48 15.22 -41.15 -19.32
C THR A 48 15.94 -39.79 -19.45
N LYS A 49 16.14 -39.18 -18.26
CA LYS A 49 17.40 -38.67 -17.69
C LYS A 49 18.45 -38.09 -18.67
N LYS A 50 18.60 -36.77 -18.65
CA LYS A 50 19.90 -36.06 -18.67
C LYS A 50 19.69 -34.61 -18.20
N GLY A 51 20.56 -34.15 -17.29
CA GLY A 51 20.68 -32.73 -16.95
C GLY A 51 20.07 -32.30 -15.62
N ALA A 52 20.55 -32.88 -14.52
CA ALA A 52 20.55 -32.18 -13.23
C ALA A 52 21.72 -31.18 -13.26
N GLU A 53 21.48 -29.97 -13.77
CA GLU A 53 22.34 -28.81 -13.55
C GLU A 53 21.44 -27.62 -13.24
N GLY A 54 21.69 -27.01 -12.09
CA GLY A 54 20.91 -25.90 -11.55
C GLY A 54 20.87 -24.72 -12.50
N ILE A 55 19.67 -24.20 -12.72
CA ILE A 55 19.45 -22.86 -13.23
C ILE A 55 18.83 -22.05 -12.08
N THR A 56 19.66 -21.67 -11.12
CA THR A 56 19.44 -20.46 -10.33
C THR A 56 19.99 -19.30 -11.15
N LYS A 57 19.26 -18.89 -12.18
CA LYS A 57 19.43 -17.58 -12.77
C LYS A 57 18.42 -16.67 -12.08
N LYS A 58 18.91 -15.94 -11.08
CA LYS A 58 18.27 -14.73 -10.59
C LYS A 58 18.41 -13.74 -11.76
N ASP A 59 17.39 -13.65 -12.60
CA ASP A 59 17.36 -12.64 -13.65
C ASP A 59 17.26 -11.29 -12.93
N ASP A 60 18.39 -10.58 -12.81
CA ASP A 60 18.44 -9.20 -12.37
C ASP A 60 17.85 -8.33 -13.49
N TYR A 61 16.51 -8.32 -13.60
CA TYR A 61 15.81 -7.34 -14.43
C TYR A 61 15.96 -5.96 -13.77
N GLU A 62 16.81 -5.12 -14.33
CA GLU A 62 16.93 -3.71 -13.92
C GLU A 62 15.78 -2.91 -14.55
N VAL A 63 14.92 -2.35 -13.71
CA VAL A 63 13.87 -1.41 -14.15
C VAL A 63 14.51 -0.03 -14.28
N ASN A 64 14.31 0.61 -15.44
CA ASN A 64 14.81 1.96 -15.71
C ASN A 64 13.63 2.92 -15.92
N SER A 65 13.42 3.80 -14.94
CA SER A 65 12.34 4.80 -14.98
C SER A 65 12.80 6.18 -15.46
N ILE A 66 14.05 6.36 -15.88
CA ILE A 66 14.63 7.66 -16.25
C ILE A 66 13.83 8.34 -17.36
N GLN A 67 13.39 7.59 -18.38
CA GLN A 67 12.58 8.14 -19.48
C GLN A 67 11.28 8.78 -19.01
N VAL A 68 10.64 8.21 -17.97
CA VAL A 68 9.42 8.75 -17.38
C VAL A 68 9.72 10.05 -16.62
N LEU A 69 10.84 10.08 -15.90
CA LEU A 69 11.28 11.27 -15.17
C LEU A 69 11.61 12.43 -16.12
N GLU A 70 12.37 12.17 -17.17
CA GLU A 70 12.73 13.15 -18.19
C GLU A 70 11.50 13.69 -18.91
N TYR A 71 10.55 12.81 -19.27
CA TYR A 71 9.29 13.20 -19.90
C TYR A 71 8.50 14.18 -19.03
N VAL A 72 8.39 13.90 -17.73
CA VAL A 72 7.67 14.78 -16.79
C VAL A 72 8.37 16.11 -16.61
N GLU A 73 9.69 16.13 -16.50
CA GLU A 73 10.46 17.37 -16.38
C GLU A 73 10.31 18.22 -17.65
N GLU A 74 10.35 17.62 -18.84
CA GLU A 74 10.22 18.33 -20.11
C GLU A 74 8.81 18.91 -20.32
N HIS A 75 7.76 18.15 -20.02
CA HIS A 75 6.39 18.52 -20.39
C HIS A 75 5.59 19.16 -19.26
N TYR A 76 5.99 18.95 -17.99
CA TYR A 76 5.23 19.35 -16.81
C TYR A 76 6.05 20.16 -15.80
N ALA A 77 7.29 20.59 -16.11
CA ALA A 77 8.10 21.42 -15.21
C ALA A 77 7.35 22.62 -14.60
N GLN A 78 6.53 23.31 -15.40
CA GLN A 78 5.76 24.48 -14.95
C GLN A 78 4.66 24.16 -13.93
N GLN A 79 4.28 22.89 -13.77
CA GLN A 79 3.23 22.44 -12.87
C GLN A 79 3.76 22.03 -11.48
N ARG A 80 5.08 22.10 -11.27
CA ARG A 80 5.73 21.73 -10.01
C ARG A 80 5.21 22.58 -8.85
N ARG A 81 4.45 21.95 -7.95
CA ARG A 81 3.92 22.57 -6.72
C ARG A 81 3.79 21.53 -5.61
N GLU A 82 3.71 21.98 -4.37
CA GLU A 82 3.31 21.14 -3.23
C GLU A 82 1.78 21.18 -3.09
N ILE A 83 1.12 20.02 -3.08
CA ILE A 83 -0.35 19.93 -2.95
C ILE A 83 -0.76 20.09 -1.50
N GLY A 84 -0.06 19.40 -0.59
CA GLY A 84 -0.39 19.39 0.82
C GLY A 84 0.21 18.19 1.54
N ILE A 85 -0.22 18.04 2.80
CA ILE A 85 0.23 17.00 3.72
C ILE A 85 -0.94 16.04 3.97
N LEU A 86 -0.65 14.74 3.87
CA LEU A 86 -1.56 13.64 4.21
C LEU A 86 -1.01 12.91 5.44
N LYS A 87 -1.87 12.60 6.40
CA LYS A 87 -1.55 11.69 7.49
C LYS A 87 -1.86 10.27 7.05
N TYR A 88 -0.90 9.36 7.21
CA TYR A 88 -1.08 7.96 6.85
C TYR A 88 -2.14 7.29 7.72
N ASP A 89 -3.03 6.54 7.08
CA ASP A 89 -4.01 5.68 7.74
C ASP A 89 -4.23 4.44 6.85
N PRO A 90 -4.01 3.21 7.36
CA PRO A 90 -4.15 2.00 6.57
C PRO A 90 -5.59 1.68 6.17
N LEU A 91 -6.60 2.24 6.85
CA LEU A 91 -8.02 1.96 6.63
C LEU A 91 -8.76 3.06 5.88
N ARG A 92 -8.16 4.25 5.76
CA ARG A 92 -8.82 5.43 5.19
C ARG A 92 -8.08 5.95 3.96
N GLU A 93 -8.85 6.69 3.16
CA GLU A 93 -8.31 7.60 2.15
C GLU A 93 -7.71 8.82 2.87
N GLY A 94 -6.55 9.26 2.42
CA GLY A 94 -5.87 10.44 2.94
C GLY A 94 -6.65 11.70 2.58
N CYS A 95 -6.77 12.61 3.55
CA CYS A 95 -7.34 13.93 3.35
C CYS A 95 -6.25 14.98 3.51
N PHE A 96 -6.22 15.97 2.62
CA PHE A 96 -5.34 17.11 2.76
C PHE A 96 -5.78 17.93 3.97
N GLU A 97 -4.82 18.35 4.81
CA GLU A 97 -5.11 19.31 5.86
C GLU A 97 -5.57 20.63 5.21
N GLU A 98 -6.89 20.83 5.13
CA GLU A 98 -7.44 22.13 4.72
C GLU A 98 -7.05 23.17 5.78
N ALA A 99 -6.63 24.35 5.30
CA ALA A 99 -6.39 25.50 6.15
C ALA A 99 -7.59 25.73 7.07
N GLU A 100 -7.34 25.95 8.35
CA GLU A 100 -8.30 26.26 9.41
C GLU A 100 -9.52 27.05 8.86
N GLY A 101 -10.64 26.36 8.59
CA GLY A 101 -11.85 27.00 8.04
C GLY A 101 -12.68 26.19 7.05
N GLY A 102 -12.20 25.05 6.56
CA GLY A 102 -13.02 24.10 5.79
C GLY A 102 -13.95 23.30 6.71
N GLU A 103 -15.23 23.21 6.36
CA GLU A 103 -16.21 22.36 7.05
C GLU A 103 -15.59 20.96 7.27
N GLU A 104 -15.58 20.48 8.51
CA GLU A 104 -15.26 19.08 8.79
C GLU A 104 -16.08 18.23 7.82
N GLN A 105 -15.42 17.64 6.82
CA GLN A 105 -16.07 16.70 5.94
C GLN A 105 -16.60 15.61 6.85
N LEU A 106 -17.92 15.64 7.08
CA LEU A 106 -18.65 14.64 7.85
C LEU A 106 -18.05 13.29 7.50
N PRO A 107 -17.58 12.50 8.47
CA PRO A 107 -16.97 11.21 8.18
C PRO A 107 -17.94 10.47 7.28
N LYS A 108 -17.54 10.20 6.01
CA LYS A 108 -18.34 9.47 5.02
C LYS A 108 -18.99 8.33 5.79
N GLU A 109 -20.33 8.35 5.91
CA GLU A 109 -21.06 7.47 6.83
C GLU A 109 -20.55 6.03 6.69
N THR A 110 -19.69 5.61 7.61
CA THR A 110 -19.18 4.24 7.61
C THR A 110 -20.33 3.40 8.09
N LEU A 111 -20.81 2.50 7.23
CA LEU A 111 -21.90 1.61 7.58
C LEU A 111 -21.57 0.91 8.91
N PRO A 112 -22.52 0.74 9.83
CA PRO A 112 -22.23 0.04 11.07
C PRO A 112 -21.93 -1.43 10.77
N PHE A 113 -21.13 -2.07 11.62
CA PHE A 113 -20.98 -3.53 11.63
C PHE A 113 -22.37 -4.19 11.66
N PRO A 114 -22.65 -5.20 10.82
CA PRO A 114 -21.74 -5.99 9.98
C PRO A 114 -21.58 -5.51 8.52
N TYR A 115 -22.07 -4.32 8.16
CA TYR A 115 -22.11 -3.86 6.77
C TYR A 115 -20.81 -3.16 6.32
N ASP A 116 -19.87 -2.91 7.24
CA ASP A 116 -18.53 -2.36 6.96
C ASP A 116 -17.45 -3.41 6.69
N VAL A 117 -17.78 -4.70 6.76
CA VAL A 117 -16.78 -5.79 6.66
C VAL A 117 -15.99 -5.70 5.37
N GLN A 118 -16.62 -5.36 4.25
CA GLN A 118 -15.94 -5.24 2.96
C GLN A 118 -14.97 -4.05 2.93
N GLN A 119 -15.31 -2.92 3.55
CA GLN A 119 -14.42 -1.75 3.63
C GLN A 119 -13.21 -2.02 4.53
N LYS A 120 -13.39 -2.85 5.57
CA LYS A 120 -12.30 -3.28 6.45
C LYS A 120 -11.34 -4.27 5.78
N LEU A 121 -11.83 -5.09 4.85
CA LEU A 121 -11.02 -6.06 4.11
C LEU A 121 -10.37 -5.44 2.86
N MET A 122 -11.02 -4.47 2.24
CA MET A 122 -10.54 -3.74 1.07
C MET A 122 -10.79 -2.24 1.30
N PRO A 123 -9.87 -1.56 2.01
CA PRO A 123 -10.00 -0.12 2.18
C PRO A 123 -9.89 0.60 0.82
N PRO A 124 -10.44 1.81 0.70
CA PRO A 124 -10.19 2.63 -0.50
C PRO A 124 -8.69 2.90 -0.68
N PRO A 125 -8.21 3.23 -1.88
CA PRO A 125 -6.85 3.72 -2.08
C PRO A 125 -6.47 4.82 -1.08
N PHE A 126 -5.24 4.78 -0.57
CA PHE A 126 -4.79 5.78 0.40
C PHE A 126 -4.71 7.16 -0.23
N LEU A 127 -4.17 7.26 -1.45
CA LEU A 127 -4.06 8.56 -2.11
C LEU A 127 -5.45 9.02 -2.56
N PRO A 128 -5.81 10.29 -2.29
CA PRO A 128 -7.05 10.84 -2.79
C PRO A 128 -7.03 10.90 -4.31
N ARG A 129 -8.21 10.99 -4.92
CA ARG A 129 -8.33 11.11 -6.38
C ARG A 129 -7.74 12.44 -6.87
N LEU A 130 -6.52 12.37 -7.38
CA LEU A 130 -5.82 13.48 -8.02
C LEU A 130 -6.10 13.52 -9.52
N SER A 131 -6.00 14.72 -10.11
CA SER A 131 -6.34 14.98 -11.51
C SER A 131 -5.10 15.18 -12.37
N ASN A 132 -5.25 15.23 -13.70
CA ASN A 132 -4.14 15.54 -14.61
C ASN A 132 -3.47 16.91 -14.36
N LYS A 133 -4.11 17.82 -13.60
CA LYS A 133 -3.52 19.11 -13.21
C LYS A 133 -2.47 18.97 -12.10
N ASP A 134 -2.42 17.80 -11.46
CA ASP A 134 -1.58 17.47 -10.32
C ASP A 134 -0.34 16.68 -10.76
N ILE A 135 -0.11 16.52 -12.07
CA ILE A 135 1.12 15.93 -12.60
C ILE A 135 2.32 16.84 -12.27
N ASN A 136 3.44 16.22 -11.91
CA ASN A 136 4.64 16.87 -11.39
C ASN A 136 4.44 17.61 -10.05
N ALA A 137 3.32 17.39 -9.36
CA ALA A 137 3.11 17.94 -8.03
C ALA A 137 3.64 17.00 -6.94
N ILE A 138 3.97 17.57 -5.77
CA ILE A 138 4.46 16.84 -4.61
C ILE A 138 3.33 16.68 -3.60
N VAL A 139 3.09 15.44 -3.18
CA VAL A 139 2.26 15.11 -2.02
C VAL A 139 3.17 14.71 -0.88
N THR A 140 3.02 15.34 0.28
CA THR A 140 3.75 14.94 1.48
C THR A 140 2.89 13.98 2.28
N VAL A 141 3.43 12.82 2.65
CA VAL A 141 2.74 11.85 3.52
C VAL A 141 3.54 11.69 4.79
N VAL A 142 2.86 11.77 5.93
CA VAL A 142 3.46 11.58 7.26
C VAL A 142 2.98 10.25 7.82
N ILE A 143 3.93 9.36 8.11
CA ILE A 143 3.72 8.05 8.71
C ILE A 143 4.24 8.12 10.13
N LYS A 144 3.39 7.83 11.12
CA LYS A 144 3.77 7.93 12.52
C LYS A 144 4.49 6.67 13.00
N SER A 145 5.22 6.77 14.12
CA SER A 145 5.82 5.60 14.77
C SER A 145 4.79 4.50 15.09
N GLU A 146 3.56 4.85 15.47
CA GLU A 146 2.51 3.86 15.75
C GLU A 146 2.14 3.06 14.50
N ASP A 147 2.02 3.73 13.36
CA ASP A 147 1.66 3.08 12.10
C ASP A 147 2.76 2.12 11.65
N LEU A 148 4.03 2.50 11.85
CA LEU A 148 5.18 1.64 11.59
C LEU A 148 5.20 0.41 12.50
N LEU A 149 4.88 0.59 13.79
CA LEU A 149 4.77 -0.51 14.75
C LEU A 149 3.62 -1.46 14.38
N HIS A 150 2.44 -0.93 14.10
CA HIS A 150 1.28 -1.71 13.65
C HIS A 150 1.56 -2.46 12.33
N ALA A 151 2.32 -1.86 11.42
CA ALA A 151 2.72 -2.51 10.17
C ALA A 151 3.63 -3.74 10.36
N ARG A 152 4.32 -3.86 11.49
CA ARG A 152 5.15 -5.03 11.85
C ARG A 152 4.34 -6.16 12.47
N GLU A 153 3.25 -5.81 13.14
CA GLU A 153 2.40 -6.80 13.78
C GLU A 153 1.80 -7.72 12.72
N LYS A 154 1.77 -9.01 13.04
CA LYS A 154 1.15 -9.99 12.16
C LYS A 154 -0.34 -9.65 12.03
N ASN A 155 -0.75 -9.31 10.82
CA ASN A 155 -2.08 -8.84 10.47
C ASN A 155 -2.45 -7.41 10.96
N GLY A 156 -1.47 -6.58 11.36
CA GLY A 156 -1.76 -5.24 11.87
C GLY A 156 -2.09 -4.21 10.78
N ASN A 157 -1.58 -4.39 9.56
CA ASN A 157 -1.89 -3.53 8.42
C ASN A 157 -2.55 -4.34 7.29
N ILE A 158 -3.77 -3.95 6.92
CA ILE A 158 -4.56 -4.66 5.88
C ILE A 158 -3.96 -4.48 4.48
N ARG A 159 -3.38 -3.31 4.17
CA ARG A 159 -2.80 -3.02 2.85
C ARG A 159 -1.57 -3.88 2.59
N ILE A 160 -0.79 -4.14 3.63
CA ILE A 160 0.34 -5.09 3.60
C ILE A 160 -0.14 -6.51 3.34
N GLN A 161 -1.22 -6.95 3.99
CA GLN A 161 -1.82 -8.27 3.76
C GLN A 161 -2.36 -8.43 2.33
N ASN A 162 -3.04 -7.40 1.83
CA ASN A 162 -3.59 -7.36 0.48
C ASN A 162 -2.52 -7.23 -0.62
N ARG A 163 -1.28 -6.89 -0.23
CA ARG A 163 -0.18 -6.56 -1.15
C ARG A 163 -0.60 -5.48 -2.14
N GLU A 164 -1.09 -4.37 -1.60
CA GLU A 164 -1.53 -3.18 -2.35
C GLU A 164 -0.31 -2.39 -2.87
N LEU A 165 0.48 -3.01 -3.74
CA LEU A 165 1.65 -2.41 -4.36
C LEU A 165 1.69 -2.83 -5.83
N TRP A 166 1.62 -1.88 -6.76
CA TRP A 166 1.67 -2.12 -8.19
C TRP A 166 2.74 -1.26 -8.83
N GLY A 167 3.65 -1.89 -9.57
CA GLY A 167 4.78 -1.22 -10.21
C GLY A 167 6.07 -1.25 -9.41
N VAL A 168 7.12 -0.72 -10.05
CA VAL A 168 8.49 -0.69 -9.57
C VAL A 168 9.06 0.67 -9.92
N ASP A 169 9.66 1.34 -8.94
CA ASP A 169 10.21 2.70 -9.02
C ASP A 169 9.15 3.81 -9.23
N ILE A 170 8.22 3.59 -10.16
CA ILE A 170 6.98 4.34 -10.35
C ILE A 170 5.81 3.40 -10.04
N TYR A 171 4.98 3.81 -9.10
CA TYR A 171 3.86 3.04 -8.57
C TYR A 171 2.53 3.64 -9.04
N SER A 172 1.46 2.84 -9.12
CA SER A 172 0.12 3.39 -9.34
C SER A 172 -0.37 4.17 -8.12
N CYS A 173 -1.31 5.11 -8.28
CA CYS A 173 -1.91 5.80 -7.14
C CYS A 173 -2.69 4.87 -6.18
N ASP A 174 -3.04 3.67 -6.63
CA ASP A 174 -3.65 2.63 -5.80
C ASP A 174 -2.65 1.99 -4.83
N SER A 175 -1.35 2.15 -5.07
CA SER A 175 -0.30 1.54 -4.26
C SER A 175 -0.14 2.24 -2.90
N ASP A 176 0.00 1.46 -1.84
CA ASP A 176 0.25 1.93 -0.49
C ASP A 176 1.66 2.57 -0.37
N PRO A 177 1.76 3.84 0.09
CA PRO A 177 3.05 4.51 0.19
C PRO A 177 4.03 3.88 1.19
N LEU A 178 3.52 3.22 2.24
CA LEU A 178 4.35 2.50 3.20
C LEU A 178 4.97 1.25 2.56
N LEU A 179 4.20 0.46 1.80
CA LEU A 179 4.75 -0.64 1.01
C LEU A 179 5.75 -0.15 -0.05
N ALA A 180 5.50 0.98 -0.71
CA ALA A 180 6.44 1.57 -1.65
C ALA A 180 7.78 1.93 -0.99
N LEU A 181 7.77 2.48 0.23
CA LEU A 181 8.98 2.76 1.00
C LEU A 181 9.79 1.50 1.30
N VAL A 182 9.11 0.44 1.72
CA VAL A 182 9.74 -0.84 2.04
C VAL A 182 10.31 -1.47 0.79
N HIS A 183 9.55 -1.45 -0.31
CA HIS A 183 10.00 -1.96 -1.60
C HIS A 183 11.23 -1.19 -2.14
N CYS A 184 11.30 0.13 -1.93
CA CYS A 184 12.48 0.94 -2.22
C CYS A 184 13.65 0.74 -1.25
N GLY A 185 13.47 0.00 -0.15
CA GLY A 185 14.53 -0.31 0.81
C GLY A 185 14.83 0.82 1.79
N ALA A 186 13.87 1.74 1.98
CA ALA A 186 14.00 2.81 2.95
C ALA A 186 13.79 2.32 4.40
N ILE A 187 12.89 1.35 4.58
CA ILE A 187 12.50 0.77 5.86
C ILE A 187 12.48 -0.76 5.69
N ASP A 188 12.93 -1.50 6.71
CA ASP A 188 12.70 -2.94 6.80
C ASP A 188 11.68 -3.23 7.90
N LEU A 189 10.52 -3.77 7.51
CA LEU A 189 9.46 -4.16 8.45
C LEU A 189 9.71 -5.55 9.09
N ARG A 190 10.69 -6.31 8.61
CA ARG A 190 10.99 -7.66 9.11
C ARG A 190 12.08 -7.67 10.18
N SER A 191 12.85 -6.59 10.30
CA SER A 191 13.91 -6.46 11.29
C SER A 191 13.55 -5.44 12.35
N ASP A 192 13.96 -5.71 13.59
CA ASP A 192 13.91 -4.75 14.72
C ASP A 192 14.82 -3.53 14.49
N MET A 193 15.65 -3.56 13.44
CA MET A 193 16.45 -2.44 12.98
C MET A 193 15.63 -1.62 11.98
N ASP A 194 14.98 -0.57 12.47
CA ASP A 194 14.03 0.22 11.68
C ASP A 194 14.65 0.91 10.45
N LEU A 195 15.98 1.04 10.43
CA LEU A 195 16.77 1.47 9.28
C LEU A 195 17.60 0.30 8.77
N VAL A 196 17.62 0.10 7.46
CA VAL A 196 18.51 -0.83 6.77
C VAL A 196 19.97 -0.44 7.06
N LYS A 197 20.54 -0.93 8.16
CA LYS A 197 21.98 -0.80 8.44
C LYS A 197 22.70 -1.83 7.58
N GLY A 198 23.54 -1.34 6.67
CA GLY A 198 24.61 -2.17 6.08
C GLY A 198 24.45 -2.64 4.64
N MET A 199 23.49 -2.12 3.85
CA MET A 199 23.71 -2.12 2.40
C MET A 199 24.79 -1.08 2.09
N GLN A 200 25.80 -1.48 1.30
CA GLN A 200 26.80 -0.54 0.79
C GLN A 200 26.04 0.64 0.17
N GLN A 201 26.26 1.85 0.69
CA GLN A 201 25.54 3.09 0.33
C GLN A 201 25.57 3.45 -1.17
N ARG A 202 26.19 2.63 -2.02
CA ARG A 202 26.50 2.93 -3.43
C ARG A 202 25.43 2.51 -4.44
N GLU A 203 24.37 1.78 -4.04
CA GLU A 203 23.36 1.26 -4.98
C GLU A 203 21.89 1.45 -4.53
N LEU A 204 21.65 2.15 -3.42
CA LEU A 204 20.30 2.30 -2.86
C LEU A 204 19.51 3.39 -3.63
N ARG A 205 18.67 2.98 -4.59
CA ARG A 205 17.68 3.86 -5.25
C ARG A 205 16.42 4.00 -4.37
N ARG A 206 16.56 4.58 -3.17
CA ARG A 206 15.44 4.72 -2.21
C ARG A 206 14.41 5.77 -2.62
N THR A 207 14.81 6.73 -3.45
CA THR A 207 13.93 7.79 -3.96
C THR A 207 13.97 7.82 -5.49
N PRO A 208 13.48 6.76 -6.17
CA PRO A 208 13.59 6.62 -7.61
C PRO A 208 12.79 7.66 -8.40
N GLY A 209 11.82 8.34 -7.78
CA GLY A 209 11.07 9.45 -8.36
C GLY A 209 11.84 10.78 -8.40
N ASN A 210 13.09 10.81 -7.94
CA ASN A 210 13.94 12.00 -7.96
C ASN A 210 15.09 11.83 -8.95
N ILE A 211 14.97 12.50 -10.10
CA ILE A 211 15.96 12.45 -11.17
C ILE A 211 17.33 13.03 -10.75
N ASN A 212 17.34 14.02 -9.85
CA ASN A 212 18.55 14.72 -9.43
C ASN A 212 19.29 13.97 -8.32
N ASN A 213 18.55 13.26 -7.48
CA ASN A 213 19.11 12.48 -6.38
C ASN A 213 18.21 11.27 -6.08
N GLN A 214 18.56 10.10 -6.62
CA GLN A 214 17.83 8.85 -6.43
C GLN A 214 17.96 8.25 -5.01
N ASP A 215 18.70 8.91 -4.12
CA ASP A 215 18.87 8.53 -2.72
C ASP A 215 18.70 9.73 -1.77
N ASN A 216 17.67 10.54 -2.00
CA ASN A 216 17.38 11.75 -1.24
C ASN A 216 16.75 11.43 0.13
N VAL A 217 17.58 10.91 1.04
CA VAL A 217 17.18 10.50 2.39
C VAL A 217 17.86 11.36 3.45
N ILE A 218 17.07 12.04 4.27
CA ILE A 218 17.53 12.85 5.39
C ILE A 218 17.17 12.12 6.68
N SER A 219 18.16 11.79 7.51
CA SER A 219 17.93 11.17 8.83
C SER A 219 18.49 12.04 9.93
N THR A 220 17.62 12.37 10.90
CA THR A 220 17.97 13.08 12.14
C THR A 220 17.87 12.18 13.37
N LEU A 221 17.81 10.87 13.16
CA LEU A 221 17.64 9.88 14.21
C LEU A 221 18.88 9.76 15.09
N VAL A 222 18.64 9.75 16.40
CA VAL A 222 19.67 9.53 17.41
C VAL A 222 19.53 8.09 17.92
N PRO A 223 20.63 7.31 18.01
CA PRO A 223 20.60 5.99 18.64
C PRO A 223 20.13 6.09 20.10
N ASP A 224 19.35 5.12 20.58
CA ASP A 224 18.70 5.14 21.90
C ASP A 224 19.68 5.12 23.10
N GLY A 225 20.99 5.06 22.89
CA GLY A 225 21.99 5.17 23.97
C GLY A 225 22.00 4.01 24.98
N THR A 226 20.99 3.13 24.98
CA THR A 226 20.78 2.01 25.91
C THR A 226 21.59 0.76 25.57
N GLY A 227 22.49 0.81 24.58
CA GLY A 227 23.33 -0.32 24.17
C GLY A 227 22.59 -1.40 23.37
N ASN A 228 21.26 -1.44 23.43
CA ASN A 228 20.42 -2.08 22.43
C ASN A 228 20.42 -1.18 21.19
N GLN A 229 20.69 -1.73 20.01
CA GLN A 229 20.89 -0.96 18.77
C GLN A 229 19.60 -0.35 18.19
N GLY A 230 18.62 0.02 19.03
CA GLY A 230 17.38 0.68 18.62
C GLY A 230 17.56 2.19 18.38
N TYR A 231 16.65 2.77 17.62
CA TYR A 231 16.44 4.21 17.54
C TYR A 231 15.29 4.60 18.47
N LEU A 232 15.29 5.85 18.95
CA LEU A 232 14.09 6.41 19.57
C LEU A 232 12.91 6.33 18.58
N PRO A 233 11.65 6.23 19.07
CA PRO A 233 10.48 6.28 18.21
C PRO A 233 10.57 7.46 17.24
N PHE A 234 10.25 7.23 15.97
CA PHE A 234 10.39 8.24 14.94
C PHE A 234 9.23 8.21 13.98
N ASP A 235 8.99 9.37 13.39
CA ASP A 235 8.03 9.53 12.32
C ASP A 235 8.78 9.65 10.99
N VAL A 236 8.11 9.23 9.92
CA VAL A 236 8.65 9.25 8.56
C VAL A 236 7.81 10.18 7.73
N THR A 237 8.46 11.19 7.17
CA THR A 237 7.85 12.06 6.16
C THR A 237 8.37 11.65 4.80
N ILE A 238 7.46 11.34 3.89
CA ILE A 238 7.79 11.04 2.50
C ILE A 238 7.20 12.09 1.58
N GLN A 239 7.95 12.44 0.55
CA GLN A 239 7.46 13.26 -0.55
C GLN A 239 7.25 12.36 -1.75
N LEU A 240 6.02 12.31 -2.25
CA LEU A 240 5.63 11.59 -3.44
C LEU A 240 5.53 12.58 -4.59
N LEU A 241 6.26 12.32 -5.68
CA LEU A 241 6.10 13.06 -6.92
C LEU A 241 5.06 12.37 -7.78
N MET A 242 4.07 13.13 -8.24
CA MET A 242 2.99 12.61 -9.08
C MET A 242 3.40 12.58 -10.55
N PHE A 243 3.07 11.49 -11.23
CA PHE A 243 3.37 11.20 -12.63
C PHE A 243 2.08 10.93 -13.42
N PRO A 244 2.08 11.11 -14.75
CA PRO A 244 1.01 10.63 -15.60
C PRO A 244 0.81 9.10 -15.44
N PRO A 245 -0.39 8.57 -15.70
CA PRO A 245 -0.64 7.12 -15.71
C PRO A 245 0.31 6.39 -16.65
N LEU A 246 0.89 5.30 -16.17
CA LEU A 246 1.58 4.33 -17.02
C LEU A 246 0.60 3.31 -17.61
N ARG A 247 0.85 2.89 -18.85
CA ARG A 247 0.09 1.81 -19.50
C ARG A 247 0.39 0.43 -18.92
N ARG A 248 1.58 0.24 -18.37
CA ARG A 248 2.02 -1.01 -17.77
C ARG A 248 2.89 -0.73 -16.58
N TYR A 249 2.60 -1.42 -15.48
CA TYR A 249 3.39 -1.46 -14.27
C TYR A 249 4.03 -2.83 -14.17
N PRO A 250 5.37 -2.94 -14.16
CA PRO A 250 6.05 -4.23 -14.01
C PRO A 250 5.93 -4.76 -12.58
N SER A 251 6.13 -6.06 -12.41
CA SER A 251 6.28 -6.73 -11.11
C SER A 251 7.76 -7.06 -10.87
N LEU A 252 8.24 -6.83 -9.64
CA LEU A 252 9.57 -7.21 -9.19
C LEU A 252 9.56 -7.48 -7.68
N GLU A 253 10.41 -8.39 -7.23
CA GLU A 253 10.69 -8.59 -5.81
C GLU A 253 11.87 -7.71 -5.37
N ARG A 254 11.65 -6.83 -4.40
CA ARG A 254 12.71 -6.06 -3.73
C ARG A 254 12.47 -6.03 -2.24
N ASN A 255 13.55 -6.15 -1.47
CA ASN A 255 13.54 -6.02 -0.01
C ASN A 255 12.52 -6.95 0.70
N GLY A 256 12.26 -8.12 0.12
CA GLY A 256 11.33 -9.12 0.66
C GLY A 256 9.85 -8.88 0.33
N PHE A 257 9.54 -7.91 -0.53
CA PHE A 257 8.19 -7.64 -1.00
C PHE A 257 8.12 -7.75 -2.53
N VAL A 258 7.09 -8.44 -3.02
CA VAL A 258 6.81 -8.58 -4.45
C VAL A 258 5.74 -7.55 -4.84
N SER A 259 6.10 -6.62 -5.72
CA SER A 259 5.12 -5.72 -6.35
C SER A 259 4.26 -6.47 -7.36
N ARG A 260 3.02 -6.04 -7.57
CA ARG A 260 2.09 -6.61 -8.55
C ARG A 260 2.29 -5.94 -9.90
N GLU A 261 2.08 -6.72 -10.95
CA GLU A 261 1.96 -6.15 -12.29
C GLU A 261 0.56 -5.58 -12.49
N TRP A 262 0.48 -4.59 -13.38
CA TRP A 262 -0.78 -4.10 -13.93
C TRP A 262 -0.57 -3.83 -15.41
N ASP A 263 -1.33 -4.52 -16.24
CA ASP A 263 -1.33 -4.32 -17.69
C ASP A 263 -2.67 -3.74 -18.13
N GLY A 264 -2.64 -2.66 -18.91
CA GLY A 264 -3.83 -1.96 -19.38
C GLY A 264 -3.97 -0.54 -18.84
N TRP A 265 -5.08 0.11 -19.21
CA TRP A 265 -5.33 1.50 -18.85
C TRP A 265 -5.79 1.59 -17.38
N HIS A 266 -4.98 2.25 -16.57
CA HIS A 266 -5.33 2.69 -15.22
C HIS A 266 -5.85 4.12 -15.28
N ASP A 267 -6.95 4.41 -14.56
CA ASP A 267 -7.70 5.67 -14.63
C ASP A 267 -7.23 6.73 -13.62
N GLY A 268 -6.23 6.43 -12.79
CA GLY A 268 -5.57 7.37 -11.88
C GLY A 268 -4.13 7.74 -12.28
N LEU A 269 -3.50 8.59 -11.47
CA LEU A 269 -2.09 8.98 -11.67
C LEU A 269 -1.12 7.86 -11.23
N SER A 270 0.15 8.05 -11.54
CA SER A 270 1.24 7.29 -10.93
C SER A 270 1.98 8.17 -9.92
N TYR A 271 2.80 7.58 -9.05
CA TYR A 271 3.69 8.33 -8.17
C TYR A 271 5.05 7.65 -8.04
N GLY A 272 6.06 8.42 -7.66
CA GLY A 272 7.38 7.93 -7.28
C GLY A 272 7.87 8.63 -6.02
N ILE A 273 8.73 7.96 -5.24
CA ILE A 273 9.27 8.56 -4.02
C ILE A 273 10.34 9.59 -4.40
N HIS A 274 10.14 10.84 -3.98
CA HIS A 274 10.99 11.98 -4.29
C HIS A 274 11.99 12.33 -3.18
N ALA A 275 11.56 12.23 -1.93
CA ALA A 275 12.39 12.48 -0.76
C ALA A 275 11.86 11.70 0.45
N ILE A 276 12.75 11.34 1.36
CA ILE A 276 12.41 10.66 2.61
C ILE A 276 13.10 11.40 3.75
N ARG A 277 12.35 11.66 4.83
CA ARG A 277 12.89 12.25 6.05
C ARG A 277 12.49 11.43 7.26
N PHE A 278 13.50 11.01 8.02
CA PHE A 278 13.35 10.37 9.32
C PHE A 278 13.54 11.41 10.43
N GLN A 279 12.54 11.57 11.29
CA GLN A 279 12.53 12.54 12.37
C GLN A 279 12.25 11.86 13.70
N PRO A 280 13.08 12.07 14.74
CA PRO A 280 12.75 11.63 16.09
C PRO A 280 11.38 12.17 16.47
N ARG A 281 10.54 11.31 17.05
CA ARG A 281 9.24 11.72 17.52
C ARG A 281 9.42 12.61 18.74
N ASP A 282 8.83 13.80 18.69
CA ASP A 282 8.80 14.68 19.86
C ASP A 282 7.90 14.04 20.93
N THR A 283 8.51 13.59 22.02
CA THR A 283 7.80 12.95 23.13
C THR A 283 7.25 13.95 24.14
N SER A 284 7.48 15.26 23.95
CA SER A 284 7.04 16.29 24.89
C SER A 284 5.52 16.43 25.04
N VAL A 285 4.75 15.83 24.12
CA VAL A 285 3.28 15.88 24.09
C VAL A 285 2.63 14.53 24.44
N LYS A 286 3.42 13.50 24.82
CA LYS A 286 2.92 12.13 25.07
C LYS A 286 1.86 12.02 26.17
N ASP A 287 1.86 12.95 27.12
CA ASP A 287 0.94 12.96 28.27
C ASP A 287 -0.25 13.93 28.11
N VAL A 288 -0.39 14.58 26.95
CA VAL A 288 -1.48 15.54 26.69
C VAL A 288 -2.63 14.82 25.99
N ALA A 289 -3.80 14.78 26.64
CA ALA A 289 -5.00 14.18 26.08
C ALA A 289 -5.36 14.82 24.73
N ALA A 290 -5.91 14.06 23.78
CA ALA A 290 -6.25 14.56 22.44
C ALA A 290 -7.19 15.78 22.47
N GLU A 291 -7.97 15.92 23.53
CA GLU A 291 -8.90 17.03 23.82
C GLU A 291 -8.17 18.33 24.24
N GLU A 292 -6.97 18.21 24.83
CA GLU A 292 -6.15 19.34 25.30
C GLU A 292 -5.15 19.83 24.26
N GLN A 293 -5.00 19.12 23.13
CA GLN A 293 -4.16 19.54 22.01
C GLN A 293 -4.72 20.75 21.26
N VAL A 294 -5.99 21.11 21.48
CA VAL A 294 -6.62 22.35 21.00
C VAL A 294 -6.33 23.49 21.99
N ALA A 295 -5.07 23.87 22.14
CA ALA A 295 -4.72 25.07 22.86
C ALA A 295 -4.96 26.29 21.97
N HIS A 296 -6.04 27.03 22.25
CA HIS A 296 -6.30 28.37 21.73
C HIS A 296 -5.04 29.26 21.82
N LEU A 297 -4.38 29.48 20.69
CA LEU A 297 -3.45 30.60 20.51
C LEU A 297 -4.28 31.88 20.42
N ARG A 298 -4.59 32.47 21.58
CA ARG A 298 -5.01 33.87 21.66
C ARG A 298 -3.76 34.74 21.62
N TRP A 299 -3.58 35.46 20.52
CA TRP A 299 -2.73 36.64 20.46
C TRP A 299 -3.38 37.80 21.22
#